data_AF-A0A1I3YW80-F1
#
_entry.id   AF-A0A1I3YW80-F1
#
_cell.length_a   1.000
_cell.length_b   1.000
_cell.length_c   1.000
_cell.angle_alpha   90.00
_cell.angle_beta   90.00
_cell.angle_gamma   90.00
#
_symmetry.space_group_name_H-M   'P 1'
#
loop_
_entity.id
_entity.type
_entity.pdbx_description
1 polymer ?
#
loop_
_entity_poly.entity_id
_entity_poly.type
_entity_poly.pdbx_seq_one_letter_code
_entity_poly.pdbx_strand_id
1 'polypeptide(L)'
;MHDGSRRAGDHRWAWPLFAGFAAHNIEEAATMRAFLDGDAGGLGAALGLGPHLLPAWLVAVTLVTVAALVVVLAATGQRPRPWAREGVTVLAVVMVANVLVPHVPAALATGGYVPGLLTSVLLALPLGAAFLVRDRRRRG
;
A
#
# COMPACT_ATOMS: atom_id res chain seq x y z
N MET A 1 15.48 -31.11 11.60
CA MET A 1 14.02 -30.93 11.81
C MET A 1 13.67 -29.70 12.66
N HIS A 2 14.41 -28.58 12.53
CA HIS A 2 14.12 -27.34 13.27
C HIS A 2 13.90 -26.16 12.32
N ASP A 3 12.73 -26.09 11.65
CA ASP A 3 12.36 -24.89 10.87
C ASP A 3 10.84 -24.66 10.72
N GLY A 4 10.03 -25.24 11.61
CA GLY A 4 8.56 -25.04 11.59
C GLY A 4 8.12 -23.77 12.33
N SER A 5 8.78 -23.47 13.46
CA SER A 5 8.37 -22.39 14.37
C SER A 5 8.76 -20.99 13.89
N ARG A 6 9.85 -20.85 13.13
CA ARG A 6 10.29 -19.57 12.54
C ARG A 6 9.39 -19.08 11.41
N ARG A 7 8.76 -20.00 10.65
CA ARG A 7 7.84 -19.68 9.55
C ARG A 7 6.44 -19.28 10.03
N ALA A 8 6.01 -19.73 11.21
CA ALA A 8 4.67 -19.46 11.74
C ALA A 8 4.51 -18.03 12.32
N GLY A 9 5.60 -17.39 12.76
CA GLY A 9 5.58 -16.05 13.36
C GLY A 9 5.37 -14.89 12.38
N ASP A 10 5.43 -15.15 11.06
CA ASP A 10 5.59 -14.11 10.03
C ASP A 10 4.30 -13.67 9.37
N HIS A 11 3.31 -14.55 9.39
CA HIS A 11 1.93 -14.25 9.05
C HIS A 11 1.38 -13.09 9.88
N ARG A 12 1.94 -12.88 11.09
CA ARG A 12 1.57 -11.77 11.97
C ARG A 12 1.96 -10.41 11.38
N TRP A 13 2.95 -10.32 10.50
CA TRP A 13 3.34 -9.06 9.84
C TRP A 13 2.49 -8.73 8.60
N ALA A 14 1.78 -9.72 8.04
CA ALA A 14 0.85 -9.49 6.94
C ALA A 14 -0.31 -8.56 7.37
N TRP A 15 -0.75 -8.66 8.63
CA TRP A 15 -1.84 -7.84 9.17
C TRP A 15 -1.46 -6.37 9.37
N PRO A 16 -0.33 -6.01 10.03
CA PRO A 16 0.18 -4.64 10.05
C PRO A 16 0.39 -4.07 8.65
N LEU A 17 0.97 -4.85 7.73
CA LEU A 17 1.18 -4.43 6.35
C LEU A 17 -0.15 -4.10 5.66
N PHE A 18 -1.14 -4.99 5.79
CA PHE A 18 -2.50 -4.76 5.30
C PHE A 18 -3.16 -3.54 5.94
N ALA A 19 -3.04 -3.37 7.26
CA ALA A 19 -3.61 -2.22 7.96
C ALA A 19 -3.01 -0.90 7.46
N GLY A 20 -1.70 -0.86 7.23
CA GLY A 20 -1.03 0.28 6.61
C GLY A 20 -1.52 0.54 5.19
N PHE A 21 -1.70 -0.51 4.39
CA PHE A 21 -2.20 -0.39 3.01
C PHE A 21 -3.66 0.08 2.96
N ALA A 22 -4.52 -0.46 3.83
CA ALA A 22 -5.90 -0.04 3.93
C ALA A 22 -6.01 1.42 4.41
N ALA A 23 -5.23 1.80 5.42
CA ALA A 23 -5.17 3.20 5.87
C ALA A 23 -4.73 4.14 4.73
N HIS A 24 -3.78 3.70 3.91
CA HIS A 24 -3.34 4.43 2.73
C HIS A 24 -4.45 4.64 1.70
N ASN A 25 -5.15 3.57 1.32
CA ASN A 25 -6.24 3.67 0.36
C ASN A 25 -7.45 4.46 0.92
N ILE A 26 -7.66 4.45 2.25
CA ILE A 26 -8.65 5.30 2.91
C ILE A 26 -8.27 6.78 2.81
N GLU A 27 -7.01 7.13 3.06
CA GLU A 27 -6.52 8.51 2.89
C GLU A 27 -6.70 8.97 1.44
N GLU A 28 -6.30 8.14 0.47
CA GLU A 28 -6.48 8.44 -0.95
C GLU A 28 -7.97 8.65 -1.28
N ALA A 29 -8.84 7.73 -0.87
CA ALA A 29 -10.28 7.85 -1.12
C ALA A 29 -10.89 9.13 -0.50
N ALA A 30 -10.43 9.51 0.70
CA ALA A 30 -10.93 10.69 1.42
C ALA A 30 -10.44 12.01 0.79
N THR A 31 -9.28 12.02 0.15
CA THR A 31 -8.63 13.25 -0.33
C THR A 31 -8.64 13.40 -1.85
N MET A 32 -8.96 12.34 -2.60
CA MET A 32 -8.92 12.34 -4.06
C MET A 32 -9.86 13.36 -4.68
N ARG A 33 -11.04 13.63 -4.09
CA ARG A 33 -11.95 14.65 -4.62
C ARG A 33 -11.28 16.03 -4.67
N ALA A 34 -10.73 16.50 -3.55
CA ALA A 34 -10.05 17.79 -3.48
C ALA A 34 -8.85 17.87 -4.43
N PHE A 35 -8.16 16.75 -4.64
CA PHE A 35 -7.07 16.67 -5.62
C PHE A 35 -7.56 16.81 -7.07
N LEU A 36 -8.65 16.14 -7.43
CA LEU A 36 -9.24 16.21 -8.78
C LEU A 36 -9.93 17.54 -9.06
N ASP A 37 -10.47 18.18 -8.03
CA ASP A 37 -11.06 19.53 -8.12
C ASP A 37 -9.98 20.62 -8.27
N GLY A 38 -8.70 20.29 -8.04
CA GLY A 38 -7.55 21.19 -8.18
C GLY A 38 -7.17 21.92 -6.89
N ASP A 39 -7.92 21.71 -5.81
CA ASP A 39 -7.72 22.36 -4.51
C ASP A 39 -6.44 21.89 -3.80
N ALA A 40 -5.97 20.68 -4.11
CA ALA A 40 -4.72 20.12 -3.55
C ALA A 40 -3.52 20.36 -4.49
N GLY A 41 -3.09 21.62 -4.60
CA GLY A 41 -1.82 22.00 -5.25
C GLY A 41 -1.83 21.94 -6.79
N GLY A 42 -3.00 21.87 -7.43
CA GLY A 42 -3.14 22.02 -8.89
C GLY A 42 -2.58 20.88 -9.76
N LEU A 43 -1.93 19.86 -9.18
CA LEU A 43 -1.31 18.76 -9.94
C LEU A 43 -2.32 17.90 -10.67
N GLY A 44 -3.47 17.60 -10.04
CA GLY A 44 -4.56 16.86 -10.69
C GLY A 44 -4.96 17.55 -12.00
N ALA A 45 -5.22 18.85 -11.93
CA ALA A 45 -5.54 19.66 -13.10
C ALA A 45 -4.38 19.73 -14.12
N ALA A 46 -3.13 19.88 -13.66
CA ALA A 46 -1.95 19.91 -14.54
C ALA A 46 -1.72 18.60 -15.31
N LEU A 47 -2.12 17.47 -14.73
CA LEU A 47 -2.07 16.15 -15.37
C LEU A 47 -3.33 15.86 -16.21
N GLY A 48 -4.25 16.82 -16.34
CA GLY A 48 -5.51 16.64 -17.06
C GLY A 48 -6.49 15.69 -16.36
N LEU A 49 -6.28 15.42 -15.06
CA LEU A 49 -7.19 14.63 -14.24
C LEU A 49 -8.36 15.53 -13.82
N GLY A 50 -9.56 14.95 -13.78
CA GLY A 50 -10.75 15.70 -13.40
C GLY A 50 -11.74 14.89 -12.56
N PRO A 51 -12.77 15.55 -12.00
CA PRO A 51 -13.65 14.96 -11.00
C PRO A 51 -14.45 13.76 -11.50
N HIS A 52 -14.62 13.65 -12.82
CA HIS A 52 -15.25 12.51 -13.49
C HIS A 52 -14.50 11.18 -13.27
N LEU A 53 -13.21 11.23 -12.89
CA LEU A 53 -12.40 10.05 -12.57
C LEU A 53 -12.65 9.51 -11.17
N LEU A 54 -13.26 10.29 -10.27
CA LEU A 54 -13.45 9.91 -8.87
C LEU A 54 -14.16 8.55 -8.70
N PRO A 55 -15.27 8.24 -9.40
CA PRO A 55 -15.92 6.94 -9.24
C PRO A 55 -15.00 5.77 -9.64
N ALA A 56 -14.28 5.91 -10.76
CA ALA A 56 -13.35 4.89 -11.22
C ALA A 56 -12.20 4.69 -10.23
N TRP A 57 -11.67 5.78 -9.67
CA TRP A 57 -10.66 5.73 -8.62
C TRP A 57 -11.15 4.99 -7.38
N LEU A 58 -12.33 5.35 -6.86
CA LEU A 58 -12.92 4.73 -5.67
C LEU A 58 -13.16 3.22 -5.87
N VAL A 59 -13.63 2.83 -7.05
CA VAL A 59 -13.77 1.41 -7.41
C VAL A 59 -12.40 0.73 -7.42
N ALA A 60 -11.41 1.32 -8.07
CA ALA A 60 -10.07 0.76 -8.16
C ALA A 60 -9.42 0.55 -6.78
N VAL A 61 -9.39 1.58 -5.93
CA VAL A 61 -8.81 1.49 -4.56
C VAL A 61 -9.57 0.48 -3.70
N THR A 62 -10.89 0.35 -3.88
CA THR A 62 -11.68 -0.67 -3.19
C THR A 62 -11.28 -2.08 -3.62
N LEU A 63 -11.21 -2.32 -4.94
CA LEU A 63 -10.86 -3.63 -5.48
C LEU A 63 -9.46 -4.07 -5.07
N VAL A 64 -8.46 -3.19 -5.14
CA VAL A 64 -7.09 -3.53 -4.71
C VAL A 64 -7.01 -3.74 -3.19
N THR A 65 -7.80 -3.02 -2.39
CA THR A 65 -7.92 -3.25 -0.94
C THR A 65 -8.48 -4.63 -0.65
N VAL A 66 -9.57 -5.02 -1.32
CA VAL A 66 -10.17 -6.36 -1.19
C VAL A 66 -9.21 -7.45 -1.64
N ALA A 67 -8.49 -7.24 -2.76
CA ALA A 67 -7.49 -8.19 -3.24
C ALA A 67 -6.35 -8.38 -2.21
N ALA A 68 -5.84 -7.30 -1.63
CA ALA A 68 -4.83 -7.37 -0.56
C ALA A 68 -5.35 -8.12 0.67
N LEU A 69 -6.62 -7.90 1.06
CA LEU A 69 -7.25 -8.64 2.16
C LEU A 69 -7.31 -10.14 1.86
N VAL A 70 -7.71 -10.53 0.64
CA VAL A 70 -7.75 -11.93 0.22
C VAL A 70 -6.36 -12.57 0.28
N VAL A 71 -5.32 -11.87 -0.18
CA VAL A 71 -3.93 -12.32 -0.09
C VAL A 71 -3.53 -12.55 1.37
N VAL A 72 -3.83 -11.60 2.26
CA VAL A 72 -3.49 -11.69 3.68
C VAL A 72 -4.23 -12.85 4.33
N LEU A 73 -5.53 -13.00 4.11
CA LEU A 73 -6.32 -14.13 4.62
C LEU A 73 -5.78 -15.48 4.13
N ALA A 74 -5.43 -15.59 2.85
CA ALA A 74 -4.86 -16.81 2.27
C ALA A 74 -3.43 -17.10 2.77
N ALA A 75 -2.69 -16.06 3.17
CA ALA A 75 -1.36 -16.19 3.75
C ALA A 75 -1.41 -16.54 5.26
N THR A 76 -2.45 -16.13 5.99
CA THR A 76 -2.56 -16.30 7.45
C THR A 76 -3.57 -17.35 7.91
N GLY A 77 -4.35 -17.94 7.00
CA GLY A 77 -5.37 -18.94 7.33
C GLY A 77 -4.79 -20.26 7.86
N GLN A 78 -5.67 -21.18 8.29
CA GLN A 78 -5.27 -22.48 8.86
C GLN A 78 -4.40 -23.34 7.92
N ARG A 79 -4.58 -23.17 6.60
CA ARG A 79 -3.78 -23.81 5.55
C ARG A 79 -3.20 -22.72 4.62
N PRO A 80 -2.09 -22.06 5.01
CA PRO A 80 -1.50 -20.98 4.22
C PRO A 80 -1.15 -21.42 2.80
N ARG A 81 -1.47 -20.59 1.81
CA ARG A 81 -1.16 -20.86 0.41
C ARG A 81 0.23 -20.32 0.02
N PRO A 82 1.06 -21.09 -0.71
CA PRO A 82 2.39 -20.61 -1.12
C PRO A 82 2.36 -19.31 -1.95
N TRP A 83 1.42 -19.21 -2.90
CA TRP A 83 1.25 -18.01 -3.73
C TRP A 83 0.91 -16.76 -2.91
N ALA A 84 0.16 -16.94 -1.81
CA ALA A 84 -0.26 -15.83 -0.96
C ALA A 84 0.91 -15.26 -0.16
N ARG A 85 1.89 -16.09 0.20
CA ARG A 85 3.11 -15.63 0.88
C ARG A 85 3.93 -14.71 -0.01
N GLU A 86 4.12 -15.09 -1.27
CA GLU A 86 4.79 -14.21 -2.25
C GLU A 86 3.93 -12.98 -2.55
N GLY A 87 2.60 -13.11 -2.52
CA GLY A 87 1.68 -11.97 -2.61
C GLY A 87 1.87 -10.93 -1.51
N VAL A 88 2.14 -11.33 -0.26
CA VAL A 88 2.44 -10.39 0.84
C VAL A 88 3.79 -9.69 0.59
N THR A 89 4.78 -10.38 0.05
CA THR A 89 6.05 -9.76 -0.36
C THR A 89 5.83 -8.73 -1.46
N VAL A 90 5.02 -9.07 -2.48
CA VAL A 90 4.65 -8.12 -3.55
C VAL A 90 3.93 -6.91 -2.98
N LEU A 91 2.99 -7.10 -2.05
CA LEU A 91 2.31 -5.99 -1.37
C LEU A 91 3.32 -5.06 -0.69
N ALA A 92 4.31 -5.61 0.03
CA ALA A 92 5.34 -4.80 0.70
C ALA A 92 6.20 -4.02 -0.30
N VAL A 93 6.57 -4.63 -1.44
CA VAL A 93 7.30 -3.94 -2.52
C VAL A 93 6.45 -2.81 -3.10
N VAL A 94 5.19 -3.08 -3.42
CA VAL A 94 4.26 -2.06 -3.96
C VAL A 94 4.14 -0.90 -2.99
N MET A 95 3.96 -1.15 -1.69
CA MET A 95 3.87 -0.09 -0.68
C MET A 95 5.11 0.82 -0.66
N VAL A 96 6.32 0.25 -0.69
CA VAL A 96 7.57 1.04 -0.73
C VAL A 96 7.70 1.78 -2.06
N ALA A 97 7.43 1.12 -3.18
CA ALA A 97 7.50 1.73 -4.50
C ALA A 97 6.50 2.88 -4.65
N ASN A 98 5.29 2.75 -4.09
CA ASN A 98 4.25 3.78 -4.14
C ASN A 98 4.70 5.06 -3.43
N VAL A 99 5.45 4.94 -2.34
CA VAL A 99 6.02 6.12 -1.67
C VAL A 99 7.06 6.81 -2.54
N LEU A 100 7.97 6.04 -3.13
CA LEU A 100 9.16 6.55 -3.81
C LEU A 100 8.92 7.01 -5.24
N VAL A 101 7.87 6.51 -5.91
CA VAL A 101 7.63 6.79 -7.34
C VAL A 101 6.57 7.88 -7.53
N PRO A 102 5.29 7.71 -7.14
CA PRO A 102 4.33 8.80 -7.27
C PRO A 102 4.36 9.78 -6.09
N HIS A 103 4.30 9.32 -4.83
CA HIS A 103 3.92 10.21 -3.72
C HIS A 103 4.98 11.25 -3.35
N VAL A 104 6.21 10.84 -3.03
CA VAL A 104 7.28 11.78 -2.68
C VAL A 104 7.64 12.69 -3.86
N PRO A 105 7.87 12.17 -5.08
CA PRO A 105 8.19 13.05 -6.21
C PRO A 105 7.08 14.04 -6.54
N ALA A 106 5.81 13.62 -6.51
CA ALA A 106 4.69 14.53 -6.77
C ALA A 106 4.56 15.61 -5.69
N ALA A 107 4.70 15.26 -4.41
CA ALA A 107 4.69 16.22 -3.31
C ALA A 107 5.83 17.25 -3.44
N LEU A 108 7.04 16.81 -3.81
CA LEU A 108 8.18 17.69 -4.02
C LEU A 108 8.00 18.60 -5.25
N ALA A 109 7.50 18.07 -6.36
CA ALA A 109 7.28 18.81 -7.60
C ALA A 109 6.22 19.91 -7.45
N THR A 110 5.26 19.71 -6.54
CA THR A 110 4.11 20.61 -6.32
C THR A 110 4.29 21.51 -5.10
N GLY A 111 5.27 21.21 -4.24
CA GLY A 111 5.39 21.82 -2.91
C GLY A 111 4.17 21.58 -2.02
N GLY A 112 3.35 20.57 -2.35
CA GLY A 112 2.00 20.40 -1.82
C GLY A 112 1.70 18.97 -1.37
N TYR A 113 0.47 18.81 -0.90
CA TYR A 113 -0.06 17.53 -0.49
C TYR A 113 -0.61 16.76 -1.71
N VAL A 114 -0.35 15.45 -1.77
CA VAL A 114 -0.99 14.55 -2.73
C VAL A 114 -1.73 13.44 -1.97
N PRO A 115 -2.87 12.95 -2.50
CA PRO A 115 -3.64 11.89 -1.85
C PRO A 115 -2.76 10.70 -1.48
N GLY A 116 -2.83 10.26 -0.23
CA GLY A 116 -2.07 9.10 0.24
C GLY A 116 -0.63 9.38 0.69
N LEU A 117 -0.16 10.64 0.62
CA LEU A 117 1.21 11.02 1.02
C LEU A 117 1.49 10.73 2.50
N LEU A 118 0.57 11.08 3.40
CA LEU A 118 0.82 11.03 4.85
C LEU A 118 1.02 9.58 5.30
N THR A 119 0.07 8.72 4.97
CA THR A 119 0.13 7.27 5.26
C THR A 119 1.24 6.59 4.48
N SER A 120 1.58 7.05 3.29
CA SER A 120 2.73 6.52 2.55
C SER A 120 4.01 6.66 3.37
N VAL A 121 4.31 7.89 3.81
CA VAL A 121 5.53 8.18 4.57
C VAL A 121 5.49 7.55 5.96
N LEU A 122 4.36 7.65 6.67
CA LEU A 122 4.27 7.25 8.08
C LEU A 122 3.99 5.76 8.29
N LEU A 123 3.34 5.09 7.34
CA LEU A 123 2.93 3.69 7.46
C LEU A 123 3.51 2.83 6.35
N ALA A 124 3.29 3.18 5.08
CA ALA A 124 3.59 2.28 3.98
C ALA A 124 5.08 2.01 3.82
N LEU A 125 5.90 3.07 3.86
CA LEU A 125 7.35 2.96 3.82
C LEU A 125 7.91 2.18 5.02
N PRO A 126 7.65 2.54 6.29
CA PRO A 126 8.24 1.82 7.42
C PRO A 126 7.77 0.38 7.51
N LEU A 127 6.48 0.09 7.30
CA LEU A 127 5.96 -1.28 7.35
C LEU A 127 6.47 -2.14 6.20
N GLY A 128 6.45 -1.60 4.97
CA GLY A 128 6.96 -2.29 3.78
C GLY A 128 8.46 -2.57 3.89
N ALA A 129 9.26 -1.57 4.26
CA ALA A 129 10.70 -1.73 4.43
C ALA A 129 11.04 -2.71 5.56
N ALA A 130 10.37 -2.61 6.72
CA ALA A 130 10.59 -3.54 7.83
C ALA A 130 10.25 -4.98 7.42
N PHE A 131 9.16 -5.19 6.69
CA PHE A 131 8.79 -6.51 6.15
C PHE A 131 9.89 -7.04 5.21
N LEU A 132 10.32 -6.25 4.23
CA LEU A 132 11.31 -6.68 3.23
C LEU A 132 12.69 -6.98 3.81
N VAL A 133 13.16 -6.16 4.78
CA VAL A 133 14.42 -6.43 5.50
C VAL A 133 14.32 -7.74 6.28
N ARG A 134 13.18 -7.99 6.93
CA ARG A 134 12.92 -9.23 7.68
C ARG A 134 12.78 -10.44 6.78
N ASP A 135 12.21 -10.31 5.59
CA ASP A 135 12.08 -11.40 4.61
C ASP A 135 13.45 -11.76 4.01
N ARG A 136 14.24 -10.76 3.59
CA ARG A 136 15.59 -10.96 3.04
C ARG A 136 16.53 -11.72 3.98
N ARG A 137 16.57 -11.33 5.27
CA ARG A 137 17.43 -11.97 6.30
C ARG A 137 17.12 -13.44 6.56
N ARG A 138 16.06 -13.99 5.96
CA ARG A 138 15.66 -15.40 6.13
C ARG A 138 15.90 -16.23 4.90
N ARG A 139 15.91 -15.59 3.73
CA ARG A 139 16.16 -16.24 2.44
C ARG A 139 17.67 -16.40 2.19
N GLY A 140 18.50 -15.54 2.79
CA GLY A 140 19.96 -15.70 2.87
C GLY A 140 20.36 -16.37 4.18
#